data_AF-A0A7T8H0Q9-F1
#
_entry.id   AF-A0A7T8H0Q9-F1
#
_cell.length_a   1.000
_cell.length_b   1.000
_cell.length_c   1.000
_cell.angle_alpha   90.00
_cell.angle_beta   90.00
_cell.angle_gamma   90.00
#
_symmetry.space_group_name_H-M   'P 1'
#
loop_
_entity.id
_entity.type
_entity.pdbx_description
1 polymer ?
#
loop_
_entity_poly.entity_id
_entity_poly.type
_entity_poly.pdbx_seq_one_letter_code
_entity_poly.pdbx_strand_id
1 'polypeptide(L)'
;MKNLYVDPTRTLGDLCTLYADDLTIFKSGTTCRVLYSIKSSLDTINAFKKCSGLSINVTKTQIVTNCGNELKPFLNDFAFVDSASILGIDVASYSSITDKINMTRILEILQKS
;
A
#
# COMPACT_ATOMS: atom_id res chain seq x y z
N MET A 1 9.43 4.49 -35.24
CA MET A 1 8.92 4.57 -33.85
C MET A 1 8.30 3.22 -33.52
N LYS A 2 8.82 2.48 -32.53
CA LYS A 2 8.19 1.24 -32.06
C LYS A 2 7.20 1.60 -30.97
N ASN A 3 5.92 1.45 -31.25
CA ASN A 3 4.88 1.56 -30.24
C ASN A 3 5.02 0.36 -29.29
N LEU A 4 5.36 0.63 -28.03
CA LEU A 4 5.30 -0.38 -26.98
C LEU A 4 3.83 -0.64 -26.67
N TYR A 5 3.32 -1.76 -27.16
CA TYR A 5 2.04 -2.31 -26.74
C TYR A 5 2.22 -2.95 -25.37
N VAL A 6 1.73 -2.30 -24.32
CA VAL A 6 1.66 -2.90 -22.98
C VAL A 6 0.39 -3.74 -22.92
N ASP A 7 0.56 -5.05 -22.97
CA ASP A 7 -0.50 -6.03 -22.78
C ASP A 7 -1.10 -5.88 -21.37
N PRO A 8 -2.38 -5.49 -21.23
CA PRO A 8 -3.02 -5.28 -19.93
C PRO A 8 -3.31 -6.59 -19.19
N THR A 9 -3.10 -7.75 -19.80
CA THR A 9 -3.25 -9.07 -19.19
C THR A 9 -1.96 -9.63 -18.62
N ARG A 10 -0.80 -9.03 -18.94
CA ARG A 10 0.43 -9.30 -18.21
C ARG A 10 0.30 -8.69 -16.82
N THR A 11 0.07 -9.54 -15.83
CA THR A 11 0.36 -9.22 -14.43
C THR A 11 1.83 -8.79 -14.40
N LEU A 12 2.09 -7.49 -14.42
CA LEU A 12 3.37 -6.96 -13.95
C LEU A 12 3.53 -7.59 -12.57
N GLY A 13 4.54 -8.45 -12.40
CA GLY A 13 4.77 -9.13 -11.14
C GLY A 13 4.74 -8.12 -10.01
N ASP A 14 4.14 -8.50 -8.90
CA ASP A 14 4.07 -7.63 -7.73
C ASP A 14 5.46 -7.11 -7.40
N LEU A 15 5.62 -5.79 -7.39
CA LEU A 15 6.84 -5.21 -6.87
C LEU A 15 6.81 -5.44 -5.36
N CYS A 16 7.77 -6.18 -4.84
CA CYS A 16 7.86 -6.50 -3.43
C CYS A 16 9.27 -6.27 -2.89
N THR A 17 9.33 -5.97 -1.60
CA THR A 17 10.58 -5.94 -0.84
C THR A 17 10.42 -6.82 0.37
N LEU A 18 11.40 -7.69 0.60
CA LEU A 18 11.47 -8.58 1.75
C LEU A 18 12.73 -8.22 2.54
N TYR A 19 12.58 -8.00 3.83
CA TYR A 19 13.69 -7.79 4.75
C TYR A 19 13.38 -8.48 6.08
N ALA A 20 14.20 -9.48 6.44
CA ALA A 20 13.92 -10.36 7.57
C ALA A 20 12.49 -10.94 7.50
N ASP A 21 11.63 -10.64 8.48
CA ASP A 21 10.22 -11.04 8.56
C ASP A 21 9.24 -10.03 7.97
N ASP A 22 9.70 -8.84 7.58
CA ASP A 22 8.88 -7.78 6.99
C ASP A 22 8.77 -7.92 5.46
N LEU A 23 7.56 -8.16 4.97
CA LEU A 23 7.20 -8.17 3.56
C LEU A 23 6.37 -6.93 3.21
N THR A 24 6.85 -6.15 2.25
CA THR A 24 6.08 -5.05 1.66
C THR A 24 5.74 -5.39 0.22
N ILE A 25 4.48 -5.15 -0.18
CA ILE A 25 4.00 -5.37 -1.55
C ILE A 25 3.43 -4.06 -2.09
N PHE A 26 3.98 -3.58 -3.20
CA PHE A 26 3.55 -2.36 -3.87
C PHE A 26 2.52 -2.68 -4.94
N LYS A 27 1.37 -2.00 -4.89
CA LYS A 27 0.26 -2.18 -5.82
C LYS A 27 -0.12 -0.84 -6.43
N SER A 28 -0.35 -0.81 -7.73
CA SER A 28 -0.80 0.37 -8.46
C SER A 28 -1.84 0.00 -9.51
N GLY A 29 -2.79 0.89 -9.76
CA GLY A 29 -3.81 0.72 -10.79
C GLY A 29 -5.16 1.27 -10.35
N THR A 30 -6.21 0.91 -11.07
CA THR A 30 -7.58 1.23 -10.65
C THR A 30 -7.90 0.50 -9.35
N THR A 31 -8.76 1.09 -8.51
CA THR A 31 -9.18 0.52 -7.22
C THR A 31 -9.59 -0.96 -7.33
N CYS A 32 -10.37 -1.30 -8.36
CA CYS A 32 -10.84 -2.66 -8.60
C CYS A 32 -9.66 -3.62 -8.89
N ARG A 33 -8.71 -3.21 -9.75
CA ARG A 33 -7.50 -3.99 -10.01
C ARG A 33 -6.62 -4.14 -8.77
N VAL A 34 -6.48 -3.08 -7.97
CA VAL A 34 -5.73 -3.14 -6.69
C VAL A 34 -6.39 -4.13 -5.74
N LEU A 35 -7.71 -4.11 -5.59
CA LEU A 35 -8.44 -5.05 -4.74
C LEU A 35 -8.22 -6.51 -5.16
N TYR A 36 -8.41 -6.82 -6.46
CA TYR A 36 -8.15 -8.16 -6.98
C TYR A 36 -6.71 -8.61 -6.74
N SER A 37 -5.76 -7.69 -6.95
CA SER A 37 -4.35 -7.95 -6.77
C SER A 37 -3.97 -8.20 -5.31
N ILE A 38 -4.55 -7.45 -4.35
CA ILE A 38 -4.36 -7.69 -2.91
C ILE A 38 -4.91 -9.05 -2.53
N LYS A 39 -6.14 -9.39 -2.95
CA LYS A 39 -6.76 -10.69 -2.66
C LYS A 39 -5.91 -11.84 -3.18
N SER A 40 -5.42 -11.75 -4.42
CA SER A 40 -4.52 -12.76 -4.98
C SER A 40 -3.24 -12.92 -4.16
N SER A 41 -2.61 -11.83 -3.70
CA SER A 41 -1.42 -11.94 -2.84
C SER A 41 -1.75 -12.58 -1.50
N LEU A 42 -2.89 -12.25 -0.89
CA LEU A 42 -3.33 -12.86 0.36
C LEU A 42 -3.59 -14.36 0.21
N ASP A 43 -4.17 -14.80 -0.90
CA ASP A 43 -4.37 -16.22 -1.20
C ASP A 43 -3.02 -16.95 -1.28
N THR A 44 -2.03 -16.37 -1.96
CA THR A 44 -0.67 -16.91 -2.03
C THR A 44 -0.01 -16.97 -0.65
N ILE A 45 -0.10 -15.90 0.16
CA ILE A 45 0.48 -15.89 1.50
C ILE A 45 -0.23 -16.92 2.38
N ASN A 46 -1.56 -17.06 2.29
CA ASN A 46 -2.30 -18.05 3.06
C ASN A 46 -1.92 -19.49 2.68
N ALA A 47 -1.67 -19.77 1.39
CA ALA A 47 -1.12 -21.05 0.96
C ALA A 47 0.27 -21.30 1.57
N PHE A 48 1.15 -20.30 1.54
CA PHE A 48 2.47 -20.38 2.15
C PHE A 48 2.42 -20.62 3.67
N LYS A 49 1.52 -19.96 4.40
CA LYS A 49 1.31 -20.17 5.85
C LYS A 49 0.96 -21.62 6.18
N LYS A 50 0.07 -22.23 5.38
CA LYS A 50 -0.34 -23.63 5.57
C LYS A 50 0.83 -24.60 5.44
N CYS A 51 1.78 -24.32 4.55
CA CYS A 51 2.94 -25.18 4.32
C CYS A 51 4.09 -24.91 5.31
N SER A 52 4.25 -23.68 5.78
CA SER A 52 5.37 -23.26 6.64
C SER A 52 5.08 -23.34 8.15
N GLY A 53 3.81 -23.35 8.54
CA GLY A 53 3.40 -23.22 9.95
C GLY A 53 3.56 -21.81 10.52
N LEU A 54 3.91 -20.82 9.69
CA LEU A 54 4.08 -19.42 10.11
C LEU A 54 2.74 -18.67 10.13
N SER A 55 2.64 -17.67 11.01
CA SER A 55 1.48 -16.77 11.12
C SER A 55 1.83 -15.34 10.69
N ILE A 56 0.88 -14.66 10.02
CA ILE A 56 0.99 -13.21 9.76
C ILE A 56 0.63 -12.48 11.05
N ASN A 57 1.45 -11.50 11.42
CA ASN A 57 1.11 -10.59 12.49
C ASN A 57 0.17 -9.48 12.00
N VAL A 58 -1.14 -9.75 12.04
CA VAL A 58 -2.17 -8.83 11.52
C VAL A 58 -2.13 -7.44 12.18
N THR A 59 -1.72 -7.33 13.45
CA THR A 59 -1.64 -6.03 14.14
C THR A 59 -0.51 -5.15 13.61
N LYS A 60 0.51 -5.75 12.97
CA LYS A 60 1.58 -5.04 12.26
C LYS A 60 1.32 -4.87 10.76
N THR A 61 0.32 -5.56 10.20
CA THR A 61 0.02 -5.46 8.77
C THR A 61 -0.85 -4.25 8.49
N GLN A 62 -0.31 -3.32 7.69
CA GLN A 62 -0.93 -2.04 7.39
C GLN A 62 -1.08 -1.83 5.89
N ILE A 63 -2.08 -1.04 5.49
CA ILE A 63 -2.32 -0.62 4.11
C ILE A 63 -2.23 0.91 4.05
N VAL A 64 -1.23 1.40 3.31
CA VAL A 64 -1.12 2.81 2.93
C VAL A 64 -1.71 2.97 1.53
N THR A 65 -2.78 3.76 1.39
CA THR A 65 -3.47 3.93 0.10
C THR A 65 -4.24 5.25 0.04
N ASN A 66 -4.47 5.75 -1.16
CA ASN A 66 -5.35 6.89 -1.45
C ASN A 66 -6.79 6.48 -1.79
N CYS A 67 -7.10 5.18 -1.90
CA CYS A 67 -8.45 4.64 -2.16
C CYS A 67 -8.97 3.80 -0.98
N GLY A 68 -8.66 4.24 0.23
CA GLY A 68 -8.97 3.49 1.45
C GLY A 68 -10.48 3.32 1.68
N ASN A 69 -11.29 4.32 1.33
CA ASN A 69 -12.74 4.28 1.54
C ASN A 69 -13.41 3.17 0.71
N GLU A 70 -12.91 2.94 -0.49
CA GLU A 70 -13.42 1.93 -1.42
C GLU A 70 -12.90 0.53 -1.08
N LEU A 71 -11.70 0.42 -0.52
CA LEU A 71 -11.07 -0.87 -0.19
C LEU A 71 -11.44 -1.40 1.19
N LYS A 72 -11.65 -0.53 2.18
CA LYS A 72 -11.97 -0.89 3.58
C LYS A 72 -13.09 -1.93 3.70
N PRO A 73 -14.23 -1.85 2.97
CA PRO A 73 -15.31 -2.83 3.09
C PRO A 73 -14.90 -4.26 2.72
N PHE A 74 -13.82 -4.45 1.98
CA PHE A 74 -13.36 -5.75 1.48
C PHE A 74 -12.10 -6.27 2.21
N LEU A 75 -11.46 -5.43 3.02
CA LEU A 75 -10.16 -5.66 3.66
C LEU A 75 -10.21 -5.23 5.13
N ASN A 76 -11.33 -5.51 5.80
CA ASN A 76 -11.65 -5.09 7.17
C ASN A 76 -10.67 -5.62 8.23
N ASP A 77 -9.93 -6.69 7.93
CA ASP A 77 -8.92 -7.27 8.83
C ASP A 77 -7.62 -6.46 8.90
N PHE A 78 -7.42 -5.48 8.01
CA PHE A 78 -6.18 -4.70 7.92
C PHE A 78 -6.35 -3.27 8.40
N ALA A 79 -5.32 -2.74 9.06
CA ALA A 79 -5.28 -1.34 9.43
C ALA A 79 -4.98 -0.46 8.21
N PHE A 80 -5.88 0.46 7.89
CA PHE A 80 -5.66 1.50 6.89
C PHE A 80 -5.05 2.72 7.57
N VAL A 81 -3.88 3.14 7.08
CA VAL A 81 -3.11 4.24 7.68
C VAL A 81 -2.71 5.25 6.61
N ASP A 82 -2.54 6.51 7.02
CA ASP A 82 -2.15 7.59 6.10
C ASP A 82 -0.65 7.57 5.79
N SER A 83 0.15 6.99 6.70
CA SER A 83 1.59 6.81 6.54
C SER A 83 2.11 5.58 7.29
N ALA A 84 3.19 5.00 6.79
CA ALA A 84 3.94 3.92 7.44
C ALA A 84 5.45 4.11 7.21
N SER A 85 6.27 3.50 8.06
CA SER A 85 7.73 3.48 7.88
C SER A 85 8.16 2.11 7.38
N ILE A 86 8.85 2.08 6.25
CA ILE A 86 9.34 0.85 5.60
C ILE A 86 10.87 0.93 5.62
N LEU A 87 11.51 0.11 6.46
CA LEU A 87 12.97 0.11 6.63
C LEU A 87 13.56 1.48 6.99
N GLY A 88 12.83 2.26 7.80
CA GLY A 88 13.23 3.62 8.20
C GLY A 88 12.97 4.69 7.13
N ILE A 89 12.32 4.32 6.01
CA ILE A 89 11.85 5.26 4.98
C ILE A 89 10.35 5.48 5.19
N ASP A 90 9.97 6.73 5.47
CA ASP A 90 8.57 7.08 5.64
C ASP A 90 7.85 7.17 4.29
N VAL A 91 6.73 6.45 4.18
CA VAL A 91 5.86 6.42 3.02
C VAL A 91 4.48 6.90 3.44
N ALA A 92 3.89 7.79 2.64
CA ALA A 92 2.62 8.41 2.95
C ALA A 92 1.71 8.48 1.72
N SER A 93 0.40 8.44 1.92
CA SER A 93 -0.56 8.63 0.84
C SER A 93 -0.48 10.07 0.32
N TYR A 94 -0.64 10.29 -0.99
CA TYR A 94 -0.46 11.61 -1.61
C TYR A 94 -1.36 12.71 -1.02
N SER A 95 -2.57 12.36 -0.56
CA SER A 95 -3.47 13.28 0.15
C SER A 95 -2.83 13.79 1.44
N SER A 96 -2.25 12.90 2.25
CA SER A 96 -1.60 13.26 3.51
C SER A 96 -0.34 14.14 3.31
N ILE A 97 0.39 13.97 2.21
CA ILE A 97 1.51 14.84 1.84
C ILE A 97 1.01 16.24 1.50
N THR A 98 -0.06 16.33 0.72
CA THR A 98 -0.67 17.62 0.34
C THR A 98 -1.20 18.35 1.57
N ASP A 99 -1.86 17.64 2.48
CA ASP A 99 -2.36 18.21 3.73
C ASP A 99 -1.23 18.69 4.64
N LYS A 100 -0.11 17.94 4.73
CA LYS A 100 1.10 18.39 5.45
C LYS A 100 1.69 19.65 4.83
N ILE A 101 1.83 19.71 3.50
CA ILE A 101 2.35 20.91 2.81
C ILE A 101 1.44 22.12 3.07
N ASN A 102 0.12 21.92 3.02
CA ASN A 102 -0.85 22.97 3.29
C ASN A 102 -0.80 23.43 4.75
N MET A 103 -0.68 22.52 5.71
CA MET A 103 -0.53 22.87 7.13
C MET A 103 0.77 23.61 7.42
N THR A 104 1.89 23.20 6.83
CA THR A 104 3.17 23.91 6.97
C THR A 104 3.04 25.35 6.45
N ARG A 105 2.39 25.55 5.29
CA ARG A 105 2.11 26.90 4.76
C ARG A 105 1.22 27.73 5.68
N ILE A 106 0.17 27.14 6.26
CA ILE A 106 -0.72 27.85 7.20
C ILE A 106 0.06 28.27 8.45
N LEU A 107 0.89 27.40 9.00
CA LEU A 107 1.72 27.70 10.17
C LEU A 107 2.74 28.82 9.87
N GLU A 108 3.36 28.82 8.68
CA GLU A 108 4.26 29.89 8.25
C GLU A 108 3.54 31.25 8.10
N ILE A 109 2.27 31.25 7.67
CA ILE A 109 1.45 32.48 7.59
C ILE A 109 1.11 32.98 9.00
N LEU A 110 0.69 32.08 9.89
CA LEU A 110 0.35 32.42 11.28
C LEU A 110 1.56 32.93 12.08
N GLN A 111 2.77 32.47 11.78
CA GLN A 111 4.00 32.94 12.43
C GLN A 111 4.52 34.29 11.90
N LYS A 112 4.03 34.74 10.73
CA LYS A 112 4.37 36.03 10.12
C LYS A 112 3.31 37.11 10.37
N SER A 113 2.25 36.79 11.10
CA SER A 113 1.14 37.67 11.49
C SER A 113 1.30 38.12 12.92
#